data_AF-A0A536Z2D1-F1
#
_entry.id   AF-A0A536Z2D1-F1
#
_cell.length_a   1.000
_cell.length_b   1.000
_cell.length_c   1.000
_cell.angle_alpha   90.00
_cell.angle_beta   90.00
_cell.angle_gamma   90.00
#
_symmetry.space_group_name_H-M   'P 1'
#
loop_
_entity.id
_entity.type
_entity.pdbx_description
1 polymer ?
#
loop_
_entity_poly.entity_id
_entity_poly.type
_entity_poly.pdbx_seq_one_letter_code
_entity_poly.pdbx_strand_id
1 'polypeptide(L)'
;MVRFFLSFLILQALLFGMELTPWAQRWFVVPWTDTLAAVSAGLVEVFDPGVVADGKLLQSGSTGFAVSIEAGCNGVEATIVLVAAILAFPAPWKRKLLGFSIGIAAVQGLNIIRVISLF
;
A
#
# COMPACT_ATOMS: atom_id res chain seq x y z
N MET A 1 -19.53 -20.16 -7.57
CA MET A 1 -18.11 -20.16 -7.18
C MET A 1 -17.15 -20.05 -8.37
N VAL A 2 -17.27 -20.88 -9.42
CA VAL A 2 -16.37 -20.81 -10.60
C VAL A 2 -16.34 -19.42 -11.26
N ARG A 3 -17.51 -18.80 -11.49
CA ARG A 3 -17.59 -17.43 -12.06
C ARG A 3 -16.81 -16.40 -11.24
N PHE A 4 -17.01 -16.39 -9.91
CA PHE A 4 -16.27 -15.52 -9.00
C PHE A 4 -14.76 -15.75 -9.11
N PHE A 5 -14.34 -17.01 -9.05
CA PHE A 5 -12.93 -17.38 -9.09
C PHE A 5 -12.25 -16.95 -10.39
N LEU A 6 -12.89 -17.20 -11.54
CA LEU A 6 -12.36 -16.76 -12.84
C LEU A 6 -12.33 -15.23 -12.96
N SER A 7 -13.40 -14.53 -12.54
CA SER A 7 -13.42 -13.07 -12.51
C SER A 7 -12.31 -12.50 -11.62
N PHE A 8 -12.10 -13.10 -10.45
CA PHE A 8 -11.03 -12.73 -9.54
C PHE A 8 -9.65 -12.89 -10.20
N LEU A 9 -9.35 -14.06 -10.78
CA LEU A 9 -8.07 -14.30 -11.44
C LEU A 9 -7.80 -13.34 -12.61
N ILE A 10 -8.83 -13.05 -13.43
CA ILE A 10 -8.70 -12.10 -14.55
C ILE A 10 -8.42 -10.69 -14.01
N LEU A 11 -9.21 -10.22 -13.04
CA LEU A 11 -9.01 -8.90 -12.45
C LEU A 11 -7.65 -8.80 -11.76
N GLN A 12 -7.22 -9.84 -11.05
CA GLN A 12 -5.93 -9.91 -10.39
C GLN A 12 -4.78 -9.78 -11.39
N ALA A 13 -4.81 -10.58 -12.47
CA ALA A 13 -3.80 -10.56 -13.51
C ALA A 13 -3.73 -9.21 -14.23
N LEU A 14 -4.89 -8.60 -14.52
CA LEU A 14 -4.97 -7.30 -15.16
C LEU A 14 -4.41 -6.19 -14.27
N LEU A 15 -4.79 -6.14 -12.99
CA LEU A 15 -4.37 -5.09 -12.07
C LEU A 15 -2.88 -5.20 -11.73
N PHE A 16 -2.36 -6.42 -11.51
CA PHE A 16 -0.91 -6.61 -11.35
C PHE A 16 -0.15 -6.29 -12.63
N GLY A 17 -0.63 -6.75 -13.79
CA GLY A 17 -0.01 -6.44 -15.07
C GLY A 17 0.05 -4.93 -15.32
N MET A 18 -0.99 -4.20 -14.93
CA MET A 18 -1.02 -2.73 -15.00
C MET A 18 -0.04 -2.10 -14.01
N GLU A 19 -0.01 -2.55 -12.76
CA GLU A 19 0.89 -2.05 -11.71
C GLU A 19 2.37 -2.20 -12.10
N LEU A 20 2.75 -3.29 -12.76
CA LEU A 20 4.11 -3.53 -13.23
C LEU A 20 4.54 -2.65 -14.41
N THR A 21 3.63 -1.89 -15.02
CA THR A 21 4.01 -1.00 -16.13
C THR A 21 4.85 0.18 -15.63
N PRO A 22 5.86 0.66 -16.41
CA PRO A 22 6.65 1.83 -16.02
C PRO A 22 5.82 3.08 -15.74
N TRP A 23 4.68 3.20 -16.41
CA TRP A 23 3.75 4.29 -16.20
C TRP A 23 3.06 4.22 -14.83
N ALA A 24 2.52 3.05 -14.46
CA ALA A 24 1.89 2.88 -13.15
C ALA A 24 2.91 3.00 -12.01
N GLN A 25 4.11 2.44 -12.18
CA GLN A 25 5.20 2.60 -11.22
C GLN A 25 5.51 4.09 -10.97
N ARG A 26 5.71 4.86 -12.04
CA ARG A 26 6.11 6.27 -11.94
C ARG A 26 5.02 7.18 -11.40
N TRP A 27 3.76 6.95 -11.77
CA TRP A 27 2.67 7.89 -11.48
C TRP A 27 1.79 7.47 -10.30
N PHE A 28 1.83 6.20 -9.90
CA PHE A 28 1.03 5.70 -8.78
C PHE A 28 1.89 5.10 -7.68
N VAL A 29 2.72 4.10 -7.99
CA VAL A 29 3.41 3.29 -6.96
C VAL A 29 4.48 4.10 -6.24
N VAL A 30 5.35 4.80 -6.97
CA VAL A 30 6.42 5.60 -6.37
C VAL A 30 5.84 6.78 -5.57
N PRO A 31 4.95 7.63 -6.11
CA PRO A 31 4.34 8.70 -5.33
C PRO A 31 3.59 8.19 -4.09
N TRP A 32 2.91 7.05 -4.20
CA TRP A 32 2.25 6.42 -3.05
C TRP A 32 3.27 6.00 -1.98
N THR A 33 4.37 5.40 -2.40
CA THR A 33 5.44 4.95 -1.50
C THR A 33 6.08 6.14 -0.78
N ASP A 34 6.33 7.23 -1.49
CA ASP A 34 6.86 8.46 -0.90
C ASP A 34 5.88 9.06 0.12
N THR A 35 4.58 9.09 -0.18
CA THR A 35 3.58 9.57 0.79
C THR A 35 3.50 8.67 2.03
N LEU A 36 3.63 7.36 1.86
CA LEU A 36 3.66 6.42 2.97
C LEU A 36 4.88 6.67 3.86
N ALA A 37 6.07 6.84 3.26
CA ALA A 37 7.29 7.15 4.00
C ALA A 37 7.16 8.48 4.77
N ALA A 38 6.61 9.52 4.14
CA ALA A 38 6.38 10.81 4.77
C ALA A 38 5.39 10.73 5.95
N VAL A 39 4.30 9.97 5.80
CA VAL A 39 3.33 9.75 6.88
C VAL A 39 3.96 8.95 8.02
N SER A 40 4.72 7.90 7.71
CA SER A 40 5.45 7.12 8.71
C SER A 40 6.47 7.97 9.46
N ALA A 41 7.23 8.84 8.77
CA ALA A 41 8.15 9.78 9.41
C ALA A 41 7.44 10.72 10.39
N GLY A 42 6.34 11.36 9.97
CA GLY A 42 5.60 12.27 10.86
C GLY A 42 5.03 11.57 12.10
N LEU A 43 4.72 10.27 12.02
CA LEU A 43 4.31 9.48 13.18
C LEU A 43 5.48 9.11 14.08
N VAL A 44 6.64 8.79 13.50
CA VAL A 44 7.88 8.45 14.23
C VAL A 44 8.51 9.67 14.88
N GLU A 45 8.36 10.86 14.30
CA GLU A 45 8.93 12.13 14.79
C GLU A 45 8.51 12.45 16.23
N VAL A 46 7.34 11.95 16.65
CA VAL A 46 6.85 12.03 18.04
C VAL A 46 7.80 11.35 19.03
N PHE A 47 8.54 10.33 18.59
CA PHE A 47 9.46 9.54 19.42
C PHE A 47 10.94 9.76 19.07
N ASP A 48 11.27 10.01 17.80
CA ASP A 48 12.61 10.38 17.32
C ASP A 48 12.55 11.69 16.52
N PRO A 49 12.83 12.85 17.14
CA PRO A 49 12.78 14.16 16.48
C PRO A 49 13.78 14.32 15.33
N GLY A 50 14.75 13.40 15.19
CA GLY A 50 15.73 13.41 14.12
C GLY A 50 15.33 12.58 12.90
N VAL A 51 14.14 11.98 12.87
CA VAL A 51 13.70 11.17 11.73
C VAL A 51 13.41 12.04 10.51
N VAL A 52 13.87 11.61 9.34
CA VAL A 52 13.65 12.28 8.06
C VAL A 52 13.20 11.24 7.03
N ALA A 53 12.22 11.61 6.20
CA ALA A 53 11.88 10.88 4.99
C ALA A 53 12.49 11.56 3.75
N ASP A 54 13.23 10.80 2.94
CA ASP A 54 13.72 11.21 1.62
C ASP A 54 13.21 10.23 0.55
N GLY A 55 12.13 10.62 -0.12
CA GLY A 55 11.36 9.73 -1.00
C GLY A 55 10.87 8.49 -0.24
N LYS A 56 11.32 7.32 -0.66
CA LYS A 56 11.01 6.03 -0.02
C LYS A 56 11.90 5.67 1.19
N LEU A 57 12.93 6.46 1.47
CA LEU A 57 13.88 6.20 2.55
C LEU A 57 13.40 6.89 3.84
N LEU A 58 13.38 6.15 4.94
CA LEU A 58 13.12 6.64 6.28
C LEU A 58 14.40 6.50 7.10
N GLN A 59 14.96 7.60 7.62
CA GLN A 59 16.26 7.60 8.29
C GLN A 59 16.23 8.36 9.61
N SER A 60 16.82 7.78 10.66
CA SER A 60 17.09 8.42 11.95
C SER A 60 18.38 9.24 11.87
N GLY A 61 18.28 10.55 12.08
CA GLY A 61 19.44 11.43 12.18
C GLY A 61 20.27 11.23 13.45
N SER A 62 19.71 10.59 14.48
CA SER A 62 20.39 10.38 15.77
C SER A 62 21.21 9.10 15.81
N THR A 63 20.70 8.01 15.21
CA THR A 63 21.35 6.69 15.21
C THR A 63 22.00 6.33 13.87
N GLY A 64 21.63 7.01 12.80
CA GLY A 64 22.04 6.67 11.43
C GLY A 64 21.29 5.46 10.86
N PHE A 65 20.33 4.88 11.59
CA PHE A 65 19.51 3.76 11.11
C PHE A 65 18.59 4.22 9.97
N ALA A 66 18.45 3.41 8.92
CA ALA A 66 17.65 3.75 7.76
C ALA A 66 16.92 2.53 7.18
N VAL A 67 15.69 2.73 6.76
CA VAL A 67 14.82 1.73 6.12
C VAL A 67 14.33 2.27 4.78
N SER A 68 14.47 1.50 3.71
CA SER A 68 13.91 1.83 2.39
C SER A 68 12.64 1.04 2.14
N ILE A 69 11.56 1.73 1.76
CA ILE A 69 10.29 1.09 1.40
C ILE A 69 10.34 0.70 -0.08
N GLU A 70 10.50 -0.58 -0.37
CA GLU A 70 10.51 -1.10 -1.74
C GLU A 70 9.13 -1.50 -2.24
N ALA A 71 9.00 -1.73 -3.55
CA ALA A 71 7.82 -2.38 -4.13
C ALA A 71 7.58 -3.73 -3.41
N GLY A 72 6.32 -4.04 -3.11
CA GLY A 72 5.91 -5.12 -2.21
C GLY A 72 5.73 -4.67 -0.76
N CYS A 73 6.42 -3.62 -0.34
CA CYS A 73 6.41 -3.11 1.03
C CYS A 73 5.54 -1.86 1.22
N ASN A 74 4.98 -1.30 0.15
CA ASN A 74 4.15 -0.10 0.19
C ASN A 74 2.63 -0.40 0.30
N GLY A 75 2.24 -1.67 0.34
CA GLY A 75 0.85 -2.11 0.53
C GLY A 75 -0.03 -2.02 -0.73
N VAL A 76 0.54 -1.66 -1.88
CA VAL A 76 -0.19 -1.56 -3.15
C VAL A 76 -0.65 -2.93 -3.63
N GLU A 77 0.20 -3.96 -3.56
CA GLU A 77 -0.10 -5.32 -4.03
C GLU A 77 -1.22 -5.95 -3.20
N ALA A 78 -1.16 -5.80 -1.89
CA ALA A 78 -2.22 -6.26 -0.98
C ALA A 78 -3.55 -5.52 -1.27
N THR A 79 -3.49 -4.23 -1.58
CA THR A 79 -4.66 -3.45 -1.98
C THR A 79 -5.22 -3.92 -3.32
N ILE A 80 -4.38 -4.27 -4.29
CA ILE A 80 -4.79 -4.82 -5.58
C ILE A 80 -5.55 -6.14 -5.38
N VAL A 81 -5.03 -7.04 -4.54
CA VAL A 81 -5.70 -8.32 -4.21
C VAL A 81 -7.08 -8.07 -3.59
N LEU A 82 -7.15 -7.18 -2.60
CA LEU A 82 -8.41 -6.78 -1.97
C LEU A 82 -9.39 -6.23 -3.01
N VAL A 83 -8.93 -5.33 -3.87
CA VAL A 83 -9.79 -4.69 -4.87
C VAL A 83 -10.32 -5.69 -5.87
N ALA A 84 -9.47 -6.58 -6.39
CA ALA A 84 -9.86 -7.66 -7.29
C ALA A 84 -10.92 -8.56 -6.65
N ALA A 85 -10.74 -8.94 -5.38
CA ALA A 85 -11.69 -9.77 -4.64
C ALA A 85 -13.06 -9.10 -4.46
N ILE A 86 -13.08 -7.83 -4.05
CA ILE A 86 -14.32 -7.06 -3.85
C ILE A 86 -15.05 -6.85 -5.18
N LEU A 87 -14.32 -6.53 -6.26
CA LEU A 87 -14.90 -6.36 -7.59
C LEU A 87 -15.49 -7.67 -8.12
N ALA A 88 -14.79 -8.79 -7.96
CA ALA A 88 -15.24 -10.10 -8.42
C ALA A 88 -16.47 -10.61 -7.65
N PHE A 89 -16.64 -10.23 -6.38
CA PHE A 89 -17.74 -10.72 -5.55
C PHE A 89 -19.10 -10.15 -5.99
N PRO A 90 -20.16 -10.98 -6.12
CA PRO A 90 -21.49 -10.52 -6.55
C PRO A 90 -22.26 -9.86 -5.39
N ALA A 91 -21.79 -8.71 -4.93
CA ALA A 91 -22.46 -7.87 -3.92
C ALA A 91 -23.00 -6.56 -4.52
N PRO A 92 -24.04 -5.96 -3.92
CA PRO A 92 -24.50 -4.63 -4.31
C PRO A 92 -23.39 -3.58 -4.09
N TRP A 93 -23.30 -2.59 -4.98
CA TRP A 93 -22.25 -1.56 -4.98
C TRP A 93 -22.10 -0.80 -3.67
N LYS A 94 -23.20 -0.57 -2.93
CA LYS A 94 -23.13 0.05 -1.60
C LYS A 94 -22.22 -0.72 -0.64
N ARG A 95 -22.29 -2.06 -0.65
CA ARG A 95 -21.44 -2.92 0.18
C ARG A 95 -20.02 -2.99 -0.36
N LYS A 96 -19.84 -2.94 -1.69
CA LYS A 96 -18.50 -2.89 -2.31
C LYS A 96 -17.75 -1.61 -1.92
N LEU A 97 -18.41 -0.45 -2.00
CA LEU A 97 -17.83 0.84 -1.62
C LEU A 97 -17.41 0.85 -0.15
N LEU A 98 -18.26 0.32 0.73
CA LEU A 98 -17.91 0.16 2.15
C LEU A 98 -16.74 -0.81 2.36
N GLY A 99 -16.72 -1.92 1.62
CA GLY A 99 -15.61 -2.87 1.64
C GLY A 99 -14.30 -2.26 1.16
N PHE A 100 -14.33 -1.42 0.12
CA PHE A 100 -13.15 -0.70 -0.35
C PHE A 100 -12.65 0.27 0.69
N SER A 101 -13.52 1.12 1.26
CA SER A 101 -13.08 2.13 2.22
C SER A 101 -12.48 1.50 3.47
N ILE A 102 -13.18 0.54 4.08
CA ILE A 102 -12.71 -0.14 5.29
C ILE A 102 -11.46 -0.99 4.98
N GLY A 103 -11.47 -1.75 3.89
CA GLY A 103 -10.39 -2.66 3.56
C GLY A 103 -9.11 -1.92 3.17
N ILE A 104 -9.19 -0.86 2.36
CA ILE A 104 -8.02 -0.05 2.01
C ILE A 104 -7.47 0.63 3.27
N ALA A 105 -8.33 1.22 4.10
CA ALA A 105 -7.88 1.83 5.37
C ALA A 105 -7.19 0.81 6.28
N ALA A 106 -7.72 -0.42 6.38
CA ALA A 106 -7.11 -1.48 7.17
C ALA A 106 -5.74 -1.91 6.62
N VAL A 107 -5.63 -2.15 5.31
CA VAL A 107 -4.38 -2.54 4.65
C VAL A 107 -3.32 -1.46 4.85
N GLN A 108 -3.67 -0.20 4.60
CA GLN A 108 -2.72 0.91 4.71
C GLN A 108 -2.33 1.21 6.16
N GLY A 109 -3.28 1.14 7.10
CA GLY A 109 -2.99 1.30 8.52
C GLY A 109 -2.05 0.23 9.06
N LEU A 110 -2.30 -1.04 8.73
CA LEU A 110 -1.40 -2.13 9.10
C LEU A 110 -0.03 -1.99 8.43
N ASN A 111 0.01 -1.49 7.19
CA ASN A 111 1.27 -1.26 6.51
C ASN A 111 2.11 -0.15 7.18
N ILE A 112 1.49 0.95 7.59
CA ILE A 112 2.16 2.01 8.36
C ILE A 112 2.74 1.44 9.66
N ILE A 113 1.95 0.66 10.41
CA ILE A 113 2.42 0.00 11.64
C ILE A 113 3.63 -0.90 11.34
N ARG A 114 3.59 -1.67 10.25
CA ARG A 114 4.71 -2.52 9.82
C ARG A 114 5.97 -1.70 9.55
N VAL A 115 5.87 -0.63 8.76
CA VAL A 115 7.02 0.24 8.44
C VAL A 115 7.63 0.83 9.71
N ILE A 116 6.78 1.35 10.60
CA ILE A 116 7.23 1.95 11.87
C ILE A 116 7.85 0.90 12.80
N SER A 117 7.36 -0.34 12.80
CA SER A 117 7.91 -1.40 13.67
C SER A 117 9.23 -1.97 13.16
N LEU A 118 9.51 -1.84 11.87
CA LEU A 118 10.79 -2.21 11.26
C LEU A 118 11.83 -1.09 11.37
N PHE A 119 11.36 0.14 11.59
CA PHE A 119 12.18 1.29 11.94
C PHE A 119 12.65 1.20 13.40
#